data_AF-A0AAV9KLH3-F1
#
_entry.id   AF-A0AAV9KLH3-F1
#
_cell.length_a   1.000
_cell.length_b   1.000
_cell.length_c   1.000
_cell.angle_alpha   90.00
_cell.angle_beta   90.00
_cell.angle_gamma   90.00
#
_symmetry.space_group_name_H-M   'P 1'
#
loop_
_entity.id
_entity.type
_entity.pdbx_description
1 polymer ?
#
loop_
_entity_poly.entity_id
_entity_poly.type
_entity_poly.pdbx_seq_one_letter_code
_entity_poly.pdbx_strand_id
1 'polypeptide(L)'
;MGNPNSLKQEFLKKWIKGLQICSATKKKMSIMERKKAIKLSADIAMASTRKSTIYWSHALMKNASKDDTNKIIIKNILGSNDDDDDNNNNNNNFKKASMGIYNSMSQNGIIRSKKIIKKSCKISRRARKITSPNIIAKKMMKKRTKVLKSLVPGGEYMDDASLIKETLDYIISLRLQVDVMRHLANNGSCEINDPKTNL
;
A
#
# COMPACT_ATOMS: atom_id res chain seq x y z
N MET A 1 22.10 7.15 -3.98
CA MET A 1 21.46 5.82 -3.89
C MET A 1 22.22 5.02 -2.86
N GLY A 2 21.55 4.46 -1.84
CA GLY A 2 22.24 3.61 -0.85
C GLY A 2 22.73 2.33 -1.50
N ASN A 3 23.82 1.76 -0.98
CA ASN A 3 24.34 0.48 -1.46
C ASN A 3 23.25 -0.60 -1.31
N PRO A 4 22.88 -1.36 -2.37
CA PRO A 4 21.84 -2.38 -2.27
C PRO A 4 22.14 -3.45 -1.21
N ASN A 5 23.42 -3.74 -0.94
CA ASN A 5 23.82 -4.64 0.14
C ASN A 5 23.56 -4.06 1.53
N SER A 6 23.72 -2.74 1.71
CA SER A 6 23.39 -2.06 2.96
C SER A 6 21.89 -2.14 3.26
N LEU A 7 21.04 -1.96 2.25
CA LEU A 7 19.59 -2.07 2.41
C LEU A 7 19.13 -3.51 2.73
N LYS A 8 19.76 -4.52 2.10
CA LYS A 8 19.55 -5.94 2.45
C LYS A 8 19.91 -6.23 3.90
N GLN A 9 21.07 -5.76 4.36
CA GLN A 9 21.53 -5.94 5.73
C GLN A 9 20.64 -5.22 6.74
N GLU A 10 20.22 -3.98 6.46
CA GLU A 10 19.34 -3.21 7.33
C GLU A 10 17.97 -3.89 7.47
N PHE A 11 17.42 -4.38 6.34
CA PHE A 11 16.18 -5.15 6.34
C PHE A 11 16.31 -6.42 7.18
N LEU A 12 17.36 -7.20 6.96
CA LEU A 12 17.59 -8.44 7.71
C LEU A 12 17.73 -8.17 9.21
N LYS A 13 18.49 -7.14 9.60
CA LYS A 13 18.67 -6.74 11.00
C LYS A 13 17.34 -6.37 11.66
N LYS A 14 16.53 -5.53 10.99
CA LYS A 14 15.21 -5.12 11.48
C LYS A 14 14.24 -6.30 11.53
N TRP A 15 14.31 -7.20 10.55
CA TRP A 15 13.43 -8.36 10.47
C TRP A 15 13.74 -9.40 11.55
N ILE A 16 15.01 -9.74 11.79
CA ILE A 16 15.43 -10.61 12.90
C ILE A 16 14.94 -10.05 14.24
N LYS A 17 15.10 -8.74 14.47
CA LYS A 17 14.59 -8.07 15.67
C LYS A 17 13.08 -8.24 15.81
N GLY A 18 12.34 -8.04 14.72
CA GLY A 18 10.88 -8.24 14.71
C GLY A 18 10.46 -9.67 15.01
N LEU A 19 11.17 -10.66 14.44
CA LEU A 19 10.90 -12.08 14.70
C LEU A 19 11.17 -12.46 16.15
N GLN A 20 12.27 -11.96 16.74
CA GLN A 20 12.59 -12.16 18.15
C GLN A 20 11.48 -11.62 19.06
N ILE A 21 10.98 -10.40 18.79
CA ILE A 21 9.87 -9.81 19.55
C ILE A 21 8.61 -10.66 19.42
N CYS A 22 8.23 -11.05 18.20
CA CYS A 22 7.08 -11.94 17.98
C CYS A 22 7.20 -13.26 18.75
N SER A 23 8.39 -13.86 18.78
CA SER A 23 8.63 -15.11 19.51
C SER A 23 8.55 -14.94 21.04
N ALA A 24 8.94 -13.77 21.55
CA ALA A 24 8.90 -13.45 22.97
C ALA A 24 7.49 -13.12 23.46
N THR A 25 6.65 -12.48 22.64
CA THR A 25 5.30 -12.06 23.04
C THR A 25 4.32 -13.23 23.20
N LYS A 26 4.45 -14.29 22.39
CA LYS A 26 3.55 -15.45 22.45
C LYS A 26 4.28 -16.76 22.20
N LYS A 27 4.56 -17.51 23.29
CA LYS A 27 5.31 -18.79 23.24
C LYS A 27 4.57 -19.92 22.51
N LYS A 28 3.24 -19.95 22.54
CA LYS A 28 2.40 -20.93 21.83
C LYS A 28 1.53 -20.22 20.78
N MET A 29 1.89 -20.36 19.52
CA MET A 29 1.12 -19.83 18.39
C MET A 29 0.61 -20.97 17.50
N SER A 30 -0.61 -20.84 17.00
CA SER A 30 -1.08 -21.71 15.91
C SER A 30 -0.29 -21.44 14.62
N ILE A 31 -0.33 -22.39 13.67
CA ILE A 31 0.35 -22.22 12.37
C ILE A 31 -0.12 -20.96 11.61
N MET A 32 -1.41 -20.63 11.71
CA MET A 32 -1.99 -19.43 11.09
C MET A 32 -1.45 -18.15 11.74
N GLU A 33 -1.33 -18.13 13.06
CA GLU A 33 -0.77 -17.01 13.81
C GLU A 33 0.71 -16.83 13.50
N ARG A 34 1.48 -17.92 13.44
CA ARG A 34 2.89 -17.88 13.03
C ARG A 34 3.05 -17.27 11.65
N LYS A 35 2.24 -17.70 10.68
CA LYS A 35 2.26 -17.14 9.31
C LYS A 35 1.95 -15.64 9.31
N LYS A 36 0.95 -15.20 10.08
CA LYS A 36 0.60 -13.79 10.21
C LYS A 36 1.73 -12.99 10.87
N ALA A 37 2.32 -13.49 11.95
CA ALA A 37 3.42 -12.84 12.66
C ALA A 37 4.68 -12.69 11.80
N ILE A 38 5.04 -13.73 11.04
CA ILE A 38 6.17 -13.68 10.09
C ILE A 38 5.92 -12.62 9.03
N LYS A 39 4.72 -12.62 8.41
CA LYS A 39 4.35 -11.64 7.39
C LYS A 39 4.40 -10.22 7.95
N LEU A 40 3.76 -10.01 9.09
CA LEU A 40 3.70 -8.69 9.73
C LEU A 40 5.09 -8.17 10.09
N SER A 41 5.93 -9.03 10.68
CA SER A 41 7.30 -8.67 11.02
C SER A 41 8.11 -8.26 9.79
N ALA A 42 7.92 -8.96 8.67
CA ALA A 42 8.56 -8.61 7.40
C ALA A 42 8.02 -7.28 6.84
N ASP A 43 6.70 -7.06 6.87
CA ASP A 43 6.06 -5.82 6.41
C ASP A 43 6.54 -4.60 7.22
N ILE A 44 6.64 -4.73 8.55
CA ILE A 44 7.15 -3.66 9.43
C ILE A 44 8.65 -3.41 9.18
N ALA A 45 9.46 -4.47 9.08
CA ALA A 45 10.89 -4.32 8.81
C ALA A 45 11.13 -3.65 7.45
N MET A 46 10.41 -4.06 6.41
CA MET A 46 10.49 -3.50 5.06
C MET A 46 10.03 -2.04 5.02
N ALA A 47 8.97 -1.69 5.75
CA ALA A 47 8.53 -0.31 5.87
C ALA A 47 9.57 0.57 6.60
N SER A 48 10.19 0.02 7.65
CA SER A 48 11.15 0.73 8.50
C SER A 48 12.51 0.96 7.84
N THR A 49 12.98 0.10 6.93
CA THR A 49 14.24 0.33 6.18
C THR A 49 14.14 1.41 5.13
N ARG A 50 12.91 1.76 4.76
CA ARG A 50 12.66 2.79 3.77
C ARG A 50 12.57 4.15 4.43
N LYS A 51 12.76 5.17 3.61
CA LYS A 51 12.66 6.55 4.09
C LYS A 51 11.25 6.75 4.67
N SER A 52 11.19 7.38 5.84
CA SER A 52 9.94 7.73 6.53
C SER A 52 9.06 8.74 5.77
N THR A 53 9.35 9.04 4.50
CA THR A 53 8.55 9.97 3.68
C THR A 53 7.70 9.28 2.64
N ILE A 54 7.78 7.94 2.57
CA ILE A 54 7.15 7.13 1.53
C ILE A 54 5.74 6.72 1.98
N TYR A 55 4.72 6.99 1.16
CA TYR A 55 3.32 6.78 1.54
C TYR A 55 3.00 5.31 1.79
N TRP A 56 3.54 4.39 0.99
CA TRP A 56 3.23 2.97 1.16
C TRP A 56 3.81 2.39 2.45
N SER A 57 4.98 2.86 2.92
CA SER A 57 5.59 2.37 4.17
C SER A 57 4.76 2.81 5.38
N HIS A 58 4.31 4.08 5.39
CA HIS A 58 3.37 4.59 6.38
C HIS A 58 2.04 3.85 6.39
N ALA A 59 1.49 3.55 5.21
CA ALA A 59 0.25 2.79 5.11
C ALA A 59 0.36 1.39 5.72
N LEU A 60 1.50 0.71 5.52
CA LEU A 60 1.78 -0.58 6.15
C LEU A 60 1.90 -0.46 7.68
N MET A 61 2.67 0.50 8.17
CA MET A 61 2.84 0.72 9.63
C MET A 61 1.52 1.11 10.30
N LYS A 62 0.72 1.98 9.67
CA LYS A 62 -0.61 2.36 10.15
C LYS A 62 -1.58 1.19 10.19
N ASN A 63 -1.54 0.33 9.17
CA ASN A 63 -2.38 -0.88 9.16
C ASN A 63 -1.95 -1.89 10.23
N ALA A 64 -0.64 -2.05 10.45
CA ALA A 64 -0.10 -2.90 11.49
C ALA A 64 -0.45 -2.40 12.90
N SER A 65 -0.41 -1.07 13.12
CA SER A 65 -0.69 -0.43 14.42
C SER A 65 -2.16 -0.46 14.85
N LYS A 66 -3.07 -1.08 14.09
CA LYS A 66 -4.47 -1.27 14.50
C LYS A 66 -4.62 -2.27 15.66
N ASP A 67 -3.58 -3.04 15.93
CA ASP A 67 -3.50 -3.99 17.04
C ASP A 67 -2.45 -3.49 18.03
N ASP A 68 -2.82 -3.41 19.30
CA ASP A 68 -1.96 -2.88 20.37
C ASP A 68 -0.67 -3.69 20.54
N THR A 69 -0.71 -5.00 20.28
CA THR A 69 0.48 -5.86 20.35
C THR A 69 1.49 -5.52 19.25
N ASN A 70 0.99 -5.19 18.06
CA ASN A 70 1.81 -4.82 16.92
C ASN A 70 2.42 -3.42 17.09
N LYS A 71 1.73 -2.52 17.80
CA LYS A 71 2.25 -1.18 18.14
C LYS A 71 3.56 -1.27 18.93
N ILE A 72 3.65 -2.22 19.88
CA ILE A 72 4.87 -2.47 20.66
C ILE A 72 6.02 -2.94 19.74
N ILE A 73 5.72 -3.84 18.80
CA ILE A 73 6.70 -4.34 17.82
C ILE A 73 7.23 -3.19 16.96
N ILE A 74 6.35 -2.31 16.46
CA ILE A 74 6.72 -1.15 15.64
C ILE A 74 7.66 -0.22 16.40
N LYS A 75 7.33 0.16 17.64
CA LYS A 75 8.16 1.04 18.47
C LYS A 75 9.56 0.43 18.67
N ASN A 76 9.62 -0.85 19.00
CA ASN A 76 10.88 -1.55 19.23
C ASN A 76 11.74 -1.71 17.97
N ILE A 77 11.14 -1.93 16.79
CA ILE A 77 11.89 -2.02 15.52
C ILE A 77 12.39 -0.65 15.06
N LEU A 78 11.60 0.41 15.26
CA LEU A 78 11.97 1.78 14.89
C LEU A 78 13.08 2.35 15.80
N GLY A 79 13.20 1.82 17.01
CA GLY A 79 14.05 2.38 18.06
C GLY A 79 13.28 3.47 18.80
N SER A 80 13.26 3.40 20.13
CA SER A 80 12.85 4.54 20.95
C SER A 80 13.90 5.63 20.77
N ASN A 81 13.69 6.53 19.81
CA ASN A 81 14.26 7.86 19.94
C ASN A 81 13.31 8.56 20.91
N ASP A 82 13.64 8.54 22.20
CA ASP A 82 12.90 9.20 23.28
C ASP A 82 13.14 10.72 23.30
N ASP A 83 13.25 11.34 22.12
CA ASP A 83 13.36 12.79 21.94
C ASP A 83 12.29 13.21 20.92
N ASP A 84 11.05 13.36 21.40
CA ASP A 84 10.06 14.35 20.95
C ASP A 84 8.81 14.13 21.81
N ASP A 85 8.79 14.84 22.94
CA ASP A 85 7.58 15.24 23.64
C ASP A 85 6.74 16.06 22.65
N ASP A 86 5.83 15.42 21.94
CA ASP A 86 4.68 16.12 21.40
C ASP A 86 3.45 15.21 21.33
N ASN A 87 2.45 15.63 22.09
CA ASN A 87 1.06 15.22 22.04
C ASN A 87 0.52 15.43 20.61
N ASN A 88 0.84 14.50 19.70
CA ASN A 88 0.29 14.56 18.35
C ASN A 88 -0.72 13.43 18.14
N ASN A 89 -1.92 13.74 18.60
CA ASN A 89 -3.17 13.32 17.99
C ASN A 89 -3.17 13.69 16.49
N ASN A 90 -2.35 12.98 15.70
CA ASN A 90 -2.38 13.01 14.24
C ASN A 90 -3.57 12.16 13.77
N ASN A 91 -4.76 12.67 14.07
CA ASN A 91 -5.72 12.87 13.01
C ASN A 91 -5.00 13.62 11.89
N ASN A 92 -4.41 12.86 10.97
CA ASN A 92 -4.11 13.35 9.63
C ASN A 92 -5.45 13.65 8.97
N ASN A 93 -6.03 14.78 9.38
CA ASN A 93 -6.86 15.63 8.56
C ASN A 93 -6.05 15.86 7.30
N PHE A 94 -6.38 15.08 6.28
CA PHE A 94 -6.29 15.49 4.90
C PHE A 94 -6.66 16.98 4.86
N LYS A 95 -5.66 17.87 4.78
CA LYS A 95 -5.89 19.26 4.45
C LYS A 95 -6.46 19.26 3.05
N LYS A 96 -7.77 19.22 3.04
CA LYS A 96 -8.71 19.55 2.00
C LYS A 96 -8.33 20.95 1.54
N ALA A 97 -7.45 21.02 0.55
CA ALA A 97 -7.25 22.23 -0.21
C ALA A 97 -8.60 22.55 -0.87
N SER A 98 -9.27 23.55 -0.32
CA SER A 98 -10.25 24.43 -0.95
C SER A 98 -10.61 24.10 -2.40
N MET A 99 -11.70 23.36 -2.60
CA MET A 99 -12.50 23.38 -3.82
C MET A 99 -13.97 23.25 -3.39
N GLY A 100 -14.79 24.16 -3.89
CA GLY A 100 -16.02 24.62 -3.26
C GLY A 100 -17.11 23.56 -3.04
N ILE A 101 -17.84 23.77 -1.95
CA ILE A 101 -19.21 23.29 -1.79
C ILE A 101 -20.04 24.02 -2.85
N TYR A 102 -20.41 23.35 -3.95
CA TYR A 102 -21.65 23.67 -4.63
C TYR A 102 -22.68 22.67 -4.14
N ASN A 103 -23.55 23.11 -3.24
CA ASN A 103 -24.80 22.41 -3.02
C ASN A 103 -25.67 22.59 -4.26
N SER A 104 -26.17 21.46 -4.74
CA SER A 104 -27.32 21.35 -5.61
C SER A 104 -28.50 22.10 -5.01
N MET A 105 -29.06 23.07 -5.75
CA MET A 105 -30.50 23.28 -5.93
C MET A 105 -30.72 24.59 -6.69
N SER A 106 -31.14 24.49 -7.94
CA SER A 106 -32.15 25.40 -8.45
C SER A 106 -33.01 24.66 -9.46
N GLN A 107 -34.30 24.75 -9.23
CA GLN A 107 -35.35 23.99 -9.86
C GLN A 107 -35.53 24.46 -11.31
N ASN A 108 -35.18 23.62 -12.28
CA ASN A 108 -35.75 23.80 -13.61
C ASN A 108 -37.17 23.23 -13.57
N GLY A 109 -38.11 24.12 -13.25
CA GLY A 109 -39.53 23.89 -13.27
C GLY A 109 -39.94 23.17 -14.55
N ILE A 110 -40.70 22.10 -14.35
CA ILE A 110 -41.50 21.44 -15.35
C ILE A 110 -42.48 22.49 -15.89
N ILE A 111 -42.21 23.05 -17.07
CA ILE A 111 -43.26 23.73 -17.86
C ILE A 111 -43.54 22.87 -19.09
N ARG A 112 -44.59 22.08 -18.92
CA ARG A 112 -45.26 21.28 -19.94
C ARG A 112 -46.16 22.18 -20.76
N SER A 113 -45.70 22.66 -21.90
CA SER A 113 -46.56 23.21 -22.95
C SER A 113 -46.60 22.23 -24.12
N LYS A 114 -47.55 21.29 -24.06
CA LYS A 114 -47.89 20.41 -25.19
C LYS A 114 -48.66 21.25 -26.22
N LYS A 115 -47.97 21.80 -27.21
CA LYS A 115 -48.62 22.21 -28.47
C LYS A 115 -47.98 21.45 -29.62
N ILE A 116 -48.83 20.65 -30.27
CA ILE A 116 -48.52 19.67 -31.31
C ILE A 116 -48.03 20.39 -32.56
N ILE A 117 -46.81 20.09 -33.02
CA ILE A 117 -46.49 20.03 -34.45
C ILE A 117 -45.61 18.79 -34.67
N LYS A 118 -46.24 17.67 -35.05
CA LYS A 118 -45.60 16.65 -35.86
C LYS A 118 -45.19 17.31 -37.17
N LYS A 119 -43.89 17.33 -37.50
CA LYS A 119 -43.44 17.36 -38.90
C LYS A 119 -41.99 16.86 -39.03
N SER A 120 -41.87 15.86 -39.90
CA SER A 120 -40.70 15.33 -40.59
C SER A 120 -39.57 14.67 -39.79
N CYS A 121 -39.45 13.37 -40.03
CA CYS A 121 -38.25 12.56 -40.01
C CYS A 121 -36.96 13.37 -40.22
N LYS A 122 -36.15 13.46 -39.17
CA LYS A 122 -34.76 13.06 -39.32
C LYS A 122 -34.53 12.04 -38.23
N ILE A 123 -34.39 10.77 -38.64
CA ILE A 123 -33.42 9.90 -37.98
C ILE A 123 -32.16 10.76 -37.93
N SER A 124 -31.96 11.45 -36.81
CA SER A 124 -30.66 12.00 -36.50
C SER A 124 -29.82 10.75 -36.42
N ARG A 125 -29.14 10.44 -37.52
CA ARG A 125 -28.09 9.45 -37.60
C ARG A 125 -27.30 9.74 -36.35
N ARG A 126 -27.45 8.88 -35.34
CA ARG A 126 -26.73 8.95 -34.09
C ARG A 126 -25.31 8.69 -34.55
N ALA A 127 -24.64 9.76 -34.98
CA ALA A 127 -23.28 9.72 -35.45
C ALA A 127 -22.58 9.08 -34.26
N ARG A 128 -22.17 7.82 -34.43
CA ARG A 128 -21.38 7.13 -33.43
C ARG A 128 -20.22 8.07 -33.23
N LYS A 129 -20.20 8.83 -32.12
CA LYS A 129 -19.09 9.72 -31.79
C LYS A 129 -17.90 8.79 -31.84
N ILE A 130 -17.13 8.87 -32.93
CA ILE A 130 -15.91 8.09 -33.09
C ILE A 130 -15.10 8.51 -31.89
N THR A 131 -15.05 7.61 -30.92
CA THR A 131 -14.46 7.92 -29.63
C THR A 131 -12.98 7.98 -29.95
N SER A 132 -12.43 9.20 -29.97
CA SER A 132 -11.04 9.42 -30.34
C SER A 132 -10.16 8.40 -29.60
N PRO A 133 -9.14 7.80 -30.26
CA PRO A 133 -8.23 6.86 -29.62
C PRO A 133 -7.70 7.36 -28.27
N ASN A 134 -7.50 8.68 -28.13
CA ASN A 134 -7.10 9.32 -26.88
C ASN A 134 -8.14 9.15 -25.75
N ILE A 135 -9.44 9.24 -26.06
CA ILE A 135 -10.51 9.03 -25.07
C ILE A 135 -10.54 7.57 -24.62
N ILE A 136 -10.33 6.63 -25.54
CA ILE A 136 -10.26 5.20 -25.24
C ILE A 136 -9.04 4.92 -24.35
N ALA A 137 -7.87 5.44 -24.73
CA ALA A 137 -6.63 5.33 -23.96
C ALA A 137 -6.80 5.90 -22.55
N LYS A 138 -7.37 7.10 -22.40
CA LYS A 138 -7.67 7.70 -21.08
C LYS A 138 -8.61 6.83 -20.24
N LYS A 139 -9.65 6.24 -20.83
CA LYS A 139 -10.55 5.32 -20.11
C LYS A 139 -9.82 4.05 -19.66
N MET A 140 -8.96 3.49 -20.50
CA MET A 140 -8.15 2.32 -20.15
C MET A 140 -7.14 2.65 -19.04
N MET A 141 -6.46 3.80 -19.15
CA MET A 141 -5.53 4.29 -18.11
C MET A 141 -6.25 4.47 -16.78
N LYS A 142 -7.42 5.13 -16.75
CA LYS A 142 -8.21 5.28 -15.52
C LYS A 142 -8.53 3.95 -14.85
N LYS A 143 -8.87 2.91 -15.62
CA LYS A 143 -9.11 1.56 -15.08
C LYS A 143 -7.83 0.95 -14.50
N ARG A 144 -6.71 1.04 -15.23
CA ARG A 144 -5.41 0.52 -14.77
C ARG A 144 -4.90 1.25 -13.53
N THR A 145 -5.01 2.57 -13.50
CA THR A 145 -4.69 3.39 -12.32
C THR A 145 -5.53 2.97 -11.12
N LYS A 146 -6.84 2.74 -11.29
CA LYS A 146 -7.70 2.26 -10.19
C LYS A 146 -7.23 0.92 -9.63
N VAL A 147 -6.85 -0.02 -10.50
CA VAL A 147 -6.28 -1.31 -10.07
C VAL A 147 -4.96 -1.08 -9.34
N LEU A 148 -4.07 -0.24 -9.87
CA LEU A 148 -2.79 0.04 -9.23
C LEU A 148 -2.94 0.69 -7.84
N LYS A 149 -3.89 1.61 -7.68
CA LYS A 149 -4.23 2.21 -6.38
C LYS A 149 -4.67 1.18 -5.33
N SER A 150 -5.30 0.08 -5.75
CA SER A 150 -5.69 -1.01 -4.86
C SER A 150 -4.56 -2.00 -4.53
N LEU A 151 -3.50 -2.02 -5.33
CA LEU A 151 -2.36 -2.93 -5.15
C LEU A 151 -1.25 -2.34 -4.28
N VAL A 152 -1.01 -1.03 -4.41
CA VAL A 152 -0.02 -0.32 -3.61
C VAL A 152 -0.62 0.04 -2.25
N PRO A 153 0.02 -0.30 -1.12
CA PRO A 153 -0.45 0.10 0.19
C PRO A 153 -0.66 1.62 0.26
N GLY A 154 -1.87 2.07 0.61
CA GLY A 154 -2.20 3.50 0.66
C GLY A 154 -2.40 4.19 -0.70
N GLY A 155 -2.35 3.45 -1.81
CA GLY A 155 -2.47 3.99 -3.17
C GLY A 155 -3.78 4.73 -3.46
N GLU A 156 -4.85 4.40 -2.73
CA GLU A 156 -6.15 5.07 -2.83
C GLU A 156 -6.07 6.58 -2.59
N TYR A 157 -5.13 7.01 -1.74
CA TYR A 157 -4.95 8.41 -1.32
C TYR A 157 -3.87 9.16 -2.13
N MET A 158 -3.25 8.51 -3.11
CA MET A 158 -2.16 9.08 -3.90
C MET A 158 -2.67 9.75 -5.19
N ASP A 159 -2.02 10.81 -5.64
CA ASP A 159 -2.15 11.30 -7.02
C ASP A 159 -1.45 10.35 -8.01
N ASP A 160 -1.74 10.51 -9.30
CA ASP A 160 -1.24 9.60 -10.33
C ASP A 160 0.29 9.62 -10.47
N ALA A 161 0.96 10.76 -10.25
CA ALA A 161 2.41 10.85 -10.36
C ALA A 161 3.10 10.22 -9.14
N SER A 162 2.61 10.54 -7.93
CA SER A 162 3.10 9.90 -6.69
C SER A 162 2.87 8.39 -6.71
N LEU A 163 1.72 7.92 -7.23
CA LEU A 163 1.41 6.50 -7.33
C LEU A 163 2.47 5.73 -8.13
N ILE A 164 2.93 6.25 -9.27
CA ILE A 164 3.96 5.60 -10.08
C ILE A 164 5.30 5.55 -9.34
N LYS A 165 5.69 6.66 -8.71
CA LYS A 165 6.93 6.75 -7.93
C LYS A 165 6.94 5.75 -6.76
N GLU A 166 5.86 5.71 -6.00
CA GLU A 166 5.65 4.81 -4.87
C GLU A 166 5.60 3.35 -5.32
N THR A 167 4.97 3.06 -6.47
CA THR A 167 4.92 1.72 -7.06
C THR A 167 6.33 1.20 -7.36
N LEU A 168 7.20 2.03 -7.96
CA LEU A 168 8.57 1.63 -8.26
C LEU A 168 9.33 1.26 -7.00
N ASP A 169 9.24 2.10 -5.97
CA ASP A 169 9.91 1.83 -4.68
C ASP A 169 9.33 0.58 -3.99
N TYR A 170 8.02 0.37 -4.06
CA TYR A 170 7.37 -0.82 -3.50
C TYR A 170 7.80 -2.09 -4.23
N ILE A 171 7.91 -2.09 -5.56
CA ILE A 171 8.44 -3.23 -6.33
C ILE A 171 9.87 -3.58 -5.90
N ILE A 172 10.74 -2.58 -5.73
CA ILE A 172 12.12 -2.81 -5.27
C ILE A 172 12.11 -3.42 -3.87
N SER A 173 11.22 -2.94 -2.99
CA SER A 173 11.06 -3.46 -1.62
C SER A 173 10.55 -4.90 -1.59
N LEU A 174 9.57 -5.23 -2.44
CA LEU A 174 9.08 -6.61 -2.57
C LEU A 174 10.17 -7.56 -3.07
N ARG A 175 10.95 -7.15 -4.07
CA ARG A 175 12.09 -7.94 -4.55
C ARG A 175 13.12 -8.17 -3.44
N LEU A 176 13.45 -7.12 -2.70
CA LEU A 176 14.35 -7.21 -1.55
C LEU A 176 13.87 -8.23 -0.51
N GLN A 177 12.59 -8.14 -0.13
CA GLN A 177 11.97 -9.03 0.83
C GLN A 177 12.05 -10.49 0.35
N VAL A 178 11.64 -10.76 -0.89
CA VAL A 178 11.66 -12.11 -1.48
C VAL A 178 13.09 -12.66 -1.57
N ASP A 179 14.06 -11.84 -1.98
CA ASP A 179 15.47 -12.23 -2.07
C ASP A 179 16.00 -12.72 -0.71
N VAL A 180 15.78 -11.93 0.35
CA VAL A 180 16.27 -12.26 1.70
C VAL A 180 15.56 -13.50 2.25
N MET A 181 14.24 -13.60 2.05
CA MET A 181 13.46 -14.77 2.49
C MET A 181 13.91 -16.05 1.80
N ARG A 182 14.18 -16.01 0.49
CA ARG A 182 14.69 -17.15 -0.28
C ARG A 182 16.08 -17.56 0.18
N HIS A 183 16.97 -16.60 0.43
CA HIS A 183 18.32 -16.89 0.90
C HIS A 183 18.30 -17.64 2.24
N LEU A 184 17.46 -17.21 3.18
CA LEU A 184 17.30 -17.91 4.47
C LEU A 184 16.69 -19.31 4.30
N ALA A 185 15.67 -19.46 3.44
CA ALA A 185 15.05 -20.76 3.20
C ALA A 185 16.03 -21.77 2.55
N ASN A 186 16.87 -21.30 1.64
CA ASN A 186 17.87 -22.13 0.97
C ASN A 186 19.04 -22.48 1.91
N ASN A 187 19.50 -21.54 2.73
CA ASN A 187 20.58 -21.82 3.68
C ASN A 187 20.10 -22.74 4.81
N GLY A 188 18.87 -22.58 5.30
CA GLY A 188 18.29 -23.45 6.32
C GLY A 188 17.89 -24.84 5.83
N SER A 189 17.84 -25.08 4.51
CA SER A 189 17.62 -26.42 3.94
C SER A 189 18.92 -27.20 3.75
N CYS A 190 20.09 -26.55 3.85
CA CYS A 190 21.39 -27.23 3.83
C CYS A 190 21.73 -27.89 5.18
N GLU A 191 21.21 -27.39 6.31
CA GLU A 191 21.44 -28.00 7.64
C GLU A 191 20.63 -29.30 7.87
N ILE A 192 19.77 -29.71 6.92
CA ILE A 192 18.97 -30.95 7.03
C ILE A 192 19.57 -32.12 6.22
N ASN A 193 20.62 -31.87 5.43
CA ASN A 193 21.28 -32.89 4.61
C ASN A 193 22.59 -33.41 5.22
N ASP A 194 22.78 -33.34 6.54
CA ASP A 194 23.79 -34.15 7.21
C ASP A 194 23.21 -35.55 7.49
N PRO A 195 23.49 -36.58 6.67
CA PRO A 195 23.31 -37.94 7.11
C PRO A 195 24.33 -38.21 8.22
N LYS A 196 23.91 -38.05 9.46
CA LYS A 196 24.55 -38.75 10.57
C LYS A 196 24.50 -40.25 10.26
N THR A 197 25.67 -40.87 10.14
CA THR A 197 26.09 -42.19 10.68
C THR A 197 27.37 -42.61 9.92
N ASN A 198 28.47 -42.98 10.56
CA ASN A 198 28.59 -44.11 11.48
C ASN A 198 29.75 -43.93 12.47
N LEU A 199 29.52 -44.48 13.67
CA LEU A 199 30.44 -44.91 14.74
C LEU A 199 31.75 -44.14 14.97
#